data_AF-A0A7W9G0N6-F1
#
_entry.id   AF-A0A7W9G0N6-F1
#
_cell.length_a   1.000
_cell.length_b   1.000
_cell.length_c   1.000
_cell.angle_alpha   90.00
_cell.angle_beta   90.00
_cell.angle_gamma   90.00
#
_symmetry.space_group_name_H-M   'P 1'
#
loop_
_entity.id
_entity.type
_entity.pdbx_description
1 polymer ?
#
loop_
_entity_poly.entity_id
_entity_poly.type
_entity_poly.pdbx_seq_one_letter_code
_entity_poly.pdbx_strand_id
1 'polypeptide(L)' 'MVEAHAGIDDASGLSADSDLWAAGMTSLASVRLLLALEDEFSIEFEQSKLSADTLRSLHRITAEIQEAARDHGR' A
#
# COMPACT_ATOMS: atom_id res chain seq x y z
N MET A 1 10.57 10.43 -7.67
CA MET A 1 9.16 10.85 -7.48
C MET A 1 8.35 9.91 -6.56
N VAL A 2 8.99 9.09 -5.71
CA VAL A 2 8.30 8.34 -4.63
C VAL A 2 8.74 8.86 -3.25
N GLU A 3 9.99 9.30 -3.12
CA GLU A 3 10.58 9.86 -1.89
C GLU A 3 9.85 11.11 -1.35
N ALA A 4 9.38 12.00 -2.23
CA ALA A 4 8.74 13.27 -1.82
C ALA A 4 7.30 13.12 -1.31
N HIS A 5 6.68 11.93 -1.40
CA HIS A 5 5.24 11.78 -1.20
C HIS A 5 4.83 10.92 0.00
N ALA A 6 5.76 10.15 0.58
CA ALA A 6 5.49 9.26 1.72
C ALA A 6 5.94 9.80 3.09
N GLY A 7 6.86 10.76 3.15
CA GLY A 7 7.53 11.12 4.41
C GLY A 7 8.46 10.01 4.94
N ILE A 8 8.86 9.09 4.06
CA ILE A 8 9.82 8.03 4.32
C ILE A 8 11.08 8.42 3.53
N ASP A 9 12.10 8.90 4.23
CA ASP A 9 13.38 9.34 3.64
C ASP A 9 14.17 8.19 2.98
N ASP A 10 13.90 6.93 3.35
CA ASP A 10 14.55 5.77 2.73
C ASP A 10 13.60 4.55 2.72
N ALA A 11 12.89 4.36 1.60
CA ALA A 11 12.13 3.13 1.36
C ALA A 11 13.03 1.97 0.89
N SER A 12 14.27 2.27 0.52
CA SER A 12 15.28 1.36 -0.04
C SER A 12 15.67 0.23 0.91
N GLY A 13 15.54 0.45 2.23
CA GLY A 13 15.83 -0.54 3.27
C GLY A 13 14.61 -1.29 3.83
N LEU A 14 13.39 -1.03 3.35
CA LEU A 14 12.20 -1.71 3.86
C LEU A 14 12.08 -3.11 3.25
N SER A 15 12.08 -4.12 4.11
CA SER A 15 11.76 -5.49 3.72
C SER A 15 10.26 -5.64 3.49
N ALA A 16 9.85 -6.68 2.77
CA ALA A 16 8.43 -6.94 2.49
C ALA A 16 7.58 -7.09 3.77
N ASP A 17 8.22 -7.53 4.87
CA ASP A 17 7.62 -7.72 6.19
C ASP A 17 7.80 -6.52 7.14
N SER A 18 8.48 -5.46 6.69
CA SER A 18 8.70 -4.28 7.53
C SER A 18 7.39 -3.56 7.82
N ASP A 19 7.26 -3.10 9.07
CA ASP A 19 6.10 -2.32 9.50
C ASP A 19 6.22 -0.89 8.95
N LEU A 20 5.39 -0.57 7.96
CA LEU A 20 5.39 0.70 7.26
C LEU A 20 4.99 1.86 8.19
N TRP A 21 4.10 1.64 9.15
CA TRP A 21 3.73 2.65 10.14
C TRP A 21 4.89 2.94 11.09
N ALA A 22 5.60 1.89 11.53
CA ALA A 22 6.80 2.05 12.34
C ALA A 22 7.94 2.74 11.54
N ALA A 23 7.97 2.55 10.22
CA ALA A 23 8.90 3.20 9.30
C ALA A 23 8.54 4.68 8.98
N GLY A 24 7.45 5.21 9.55
CA GLY A 24 7.05 6.61 9.36
C GLY A 24 5.92 6.83 8.37
N MET A 25 5.21 5.77 7.95
CA MET A 25 4.02 5.93 7.12
C MET A 25 2.96 6.76 7.86
N THR A 26 2.43 7.76 7.16
CA THR A 26 1.37 8.65 7.66
C THR A 26 0.04 8.34 6.97
N SER A 27 -1.07 8.79 7.54
CA SER A 27 -2.40 8.63 6.93
C SER A 27 -2.50 9.24 5.52
N LEU A 28 -1.72 10.28 5.22
CA LEU A 28 -1.68 10.85 3.87
C LEU A 28 -0.84 9.99 2.91
N ALA A 29 0.28 9.46 3.38
CA ALA A 29 1.13 8.56 2.61
C ALA A 29 0.38 7.26 2.26
N SER A 30 -0.41 6.73 3.20
CA SER A 30 -1.20 5.52 2.98
C SER A 30 -2.28 5.72 1.90
N VAL A 31 -2.96 6.88 1.90
CA VAL A 31 -3.93 7.23 0.84
C VAL A 31 -3.24 7.40 -0.51
N ARG A 32 -2.09 8.07 -0.55
CA ARG A 32 -1.31 8.23 -1.79
C ARG A 32 -0.82 6.90 -2.36
N LEU A 33 -0.35 6.00 -1.50
CA LEU A 33 0.06 4.66 -1.87
C LEU A 33 -1.12 3.90 -2.49
N LEU A 34 -2.29 3.98 -1.89
CA LEU A 34 -3.48 3.32 -2.41
C LEU A 34 -3.87 3.80 -3.80
N LEU A 35 -3.98 5.11 -4.00
CA LEU A 35 -4.32 5.68 -5.30
C LEU A 35 -3.28 5.29 -6.38
N ALA A 36 -2.00 5.24 -6.03
CA ALA A 36 -0.96 4.80 -6.96
C ALA A 36 -1.08 3.32 -7.33
N LEU A 37 -1.45 2.46 -6.37
CA LEU A 37 -1.65 1.03 -6.63
C LEU A 37 -2.90 0.77 -7.47
N GLU A 38 -4.00 1.50 -7.20
CA GLU A 38 -5.23 1.42 -8.01
C GLU A 38 -4.98 1.83 -9.46
N ASP A 39 -4.23 2.92 -9.68
CA ASP A 39 -3.85 3.41 -11.01
C ASP A 39 -2.90 2.44 -11.75
N GLU A 40 -1.83 1.98 -11.09
CA GLU A 40 -0.81 1.11 -11.70
C GLU A 40 -1.37 -0.27 -12.06
N PHE A 41 -2.16 -0.87 -11.18
CA PHE A 41 -2.72 -2.21 -11.41
C PHE A 41 -4.11 -2.17 -12.04
N SER A 42 -4.68 -0.98 -12.25
CA SER A 42 -6.04 -0.79 -12.74
C SER A 42 -7.07 -1.60 -11.93
N ILE A 43 -6.91 -1.59 -10.60
CA ILE A 43 -7.76 -2.28 -9.62
C ILE A 43 -8.49 -1.26 -8.73
N GLU A 44 -9.55 -1.71 -8.07
CA GLU A 44 -10.23 -0.94 -7.02
C GLU A 44 -10.16 -1.72 -5.71
N PHE A 45 -9.72 -1.07 -4.63
CA PHE A 45 -9.70 -1.71 -3.31
C PHE A 45 -11.01 -1.46 -2.55
N GLU A 46 -11.48 -2.48 -1.84
CA GLU A 46 -12.61 -2.32 -0.93
C GLU A 46 -12.19 -1.51 0.30
N GLN A 47 -12.80 -0.34 0.52
CA GLN A 47 -12.48 0.53 1.68
C GLN A 47 -12.55 -0.19 3.03
N SER A 48 -13.45 -1.17 3.18
CA SER A 48 -13.57 -2.01 4.38
C SER A 48 -12.30 -2.81 4.68
N LYS A 49 -11.52 -3.17 3.65
CA LYS A 49 -10.29 -3.95 3.75
C LYS A 49 -9.05 -3.08 3.88
N LEU A 50 -9.15 -1.78 3.58
CA LEU A 50 -8.07 -0.80 3.68
C LEU A 50 -7.90 -0.25 5.08
N SER A 51 -7.47 -1.12 5.99
CA SER A 51 -7.17 -0.75 7.37
C SER A 51 -5.68 -0.49 7.58
N ALA A 52 -5.33 0.21 8.66
CA ALA A 52 -3.93 0.39 9.08
C ALA A 52 -3.19 -0.95 9.21
N ASP A 53 -3.89 -2.03 9.58
CA ASP A 53 -3.30 -3.36 9.64
C ASP A 53 -2.93 -3.93 8.26
N THR A 54 -3.77 -3.70 7.25
CA THR A 54 -3.54 -4.13 5.87
C THR A 54 -2.35 -3.42 5.25
N LEU A 55 -2.27 -2.12 5.51
CA LEU A 55 -1.16 -1.27 5.04
C LEU A 55 0.07 -1.38 5.95
N ARG A 56 0.07 -2.29 6.93
CA ARG A 56 1.19 -2.45 7.86
C ARG A 56 2.44 -2.96 7.18
N SER A 57 2.33 -3.79 6.14
CA SER A 57 3.50 -4.33 5.44
C SER A 57 3.24 -4.55 3.95
N LEU A 58 4.30 -4.53 3.15
CA LEU A 58 4.22 -4.75 1.70
C LEU A 58 3.69 -6.14 1.36
N HIS A 59 3.98 -7.16 2.19
CA HIS A 59 3.45 -8.51 1.99
C HIS A 59 1.92 -8.53 2.02
N ARG A 60 1.31 -7.84 2.99
CA ARG A 60 -0.15 -7.74 3.11
C ARG A 60 -0.76 -6.95 1.97
N ILE A 61 -0.16 -5.81 1.63
CA ILE A 61 -0.56 -4.99 0.47
C ILE A 61 -0.53 -5.84 -0.81
N THR A 62 0.53 -6.63 -1.01
CA THR A 62 0.66 -7.52 -2.18
C THR A 62 -0.43 -8.58 -2.20
N ALA A 63 -0.79 -9.16 -1.05
CA ALA A 63 -1.87 -10.12 -0.96
C ALA A 63 -3.22 -9.49 -1.37
N GLU A 64 -3.52 -8.29 -0.87
CA GLU A 64 -4.74 -7.55 -1.24
C GLU A 64 -4.78 -7.20 -2.72
N ILE A 65 -3.65 -6.76 -3.32
CA ILE A 65 -3.57 -6.50 -4.76
C ILE A 65 -3.95 -7.76 -5.54
N GLN A 66 -3.43 -8.92 -5.15
CA GLN A 66 -3.78 -10.17 -5.82
C GLN A 66 -5.23 -10.58 -5.60
N GLU A 67 -5.84 -10.29 -4.45
CA GLU A 67 -7.25 -10.55 -4.23
C GLU A 67 -8.13 -9.61 -5.06
N ALA A 68 -7.83 -8.30 -5.05
CA ALA A 68 -8.55 -7.30 -5.84
C ALA A 68 -8.45 -7.59 -7.35
N ALA A 69 -7.27 -7.97 -7.84
CA ALA A 69 -7.07 -8.37 -9.24
C ALA A 69 -7.87 -9.62 -9.63
N ARG A 70 -8.18 -10.52 -8.68
CA ARG A 70 -9.05 -11.69 -8.94
C ARG A 70 -10.53 -11.34 -8.94
N ASP A 71 -10.95 -10.39 -8.11
CA ASP A 71 -12.35 -9.97 -8.00
C ASP A 71 -12.78 -9.10 -9.19
N HIS A 72 -11.88 -8.27 -9.71
CA HIS A 72 -12.11 -7.41 -10.89
C HIS A 72 -12.25 -8.18 -12.22
N GLY A 73 -12.01 -9.50 -12.21
CA GLY A 73 -12.08 -10.38 -13.38
C GLY A 73 -13.39 -11.16 -13.55
N ARG A 74 -14.48 -10.81 -12.85
CA ARG A 74 -15.79 -11.47 -12.95
C ARG A 74 -16.90 -10.60 -13.50
#